data_AF-A0A528V0I4-F1
#
_entry.id   AF-A0A528V0I4-F1
#
_cell.length_a   1.000
_cell.length_b   1.000
_cell.length_c   1.000
_cell.angle_alpha   90.00
_cell.angle_beta   90.00
_cell.angle_gamma   90.00
#
_symmetry.space_group_name_H-M   'P 1'
#
loop_
_entity.id
_entity.type
_entity.pdbx_description
1 polymer ?
#
loop_
_entity_poly.entity_id
_entity_poly.type
_entity_poly.pdbx_seq_one_letter_code
_entity_poly.pdbx_strand_id
1 'polypeptide(L)'
;DDAKQWCIPWGFEQNNITYNKGMFDKVGVSVPGNMDEMVATAAKLTKDVGGGVYGIGVRGSRSWATIHPGFLSAYANFDQKD
;
A
#
# COMPACT_ATOMS: atom_id res chain seq x y z
N ASP A 1 -34.74 4.73 -18.68
CA ASP A 1 -34.19 3.91 -19.78
C ASP A 1 -32.69 4.04 -20.01
N ASP A 2 -31.85 4.18 -18.96
CA ASP A 2 -30.40 4.34 -19.20
C ASP A 2 -29.45 3.71 -18.17
N ALA A 3 -29.91 2.70 -17.43
CA ALA A 3 -29.06 1.90 -16.54
C ALA A 3 -28.77 0.52 -17.17
N LYS A 4 -27.97 0.49 -18.25
CA LYS A 4 -27.53 -0.78 -18.85
C LYS A 4 -26.40 -1.38 -18.02
N GLN A 5 -26.55 -2.64 -17.64
CA GLN A 5 -25.47 -3.42 -17.05
C GLN A 5 -24.49 -3.86 -18.15
N TRP A 6 -23.26 -3.34 -18.12
CA TRP A 6 -22.24 -3.57 -19.15
C TRP A 6 -21.46 -4.87 -18.97
N CYS A 7 -21.38 -5.36 -17.74
CA CYS A 7 -20.75 -6.62 -17.39
C CYS A 7 -21.26 -7.10 -16.02
N ILE A 8 -21.00 -8.38 -15.71
CA ILE A 8 -21.24 -8.94 -14.38
C ILE A 8 -19.92 -8.90 -13.62
N PRO A 9 -19.83 -8.16 -12.50
CA PRO A 9 -18.62 -8.16 -11.70
C PRO A 9 -18.46 -9.53 -11.03
N TRP A 10 -17.36 -10.21 -11.36
CA TRP A 10 -16.99 -11.46 -10.69
C TRP A 10 -16.39 -11.21 -9.29
N GLY A 11 -15.76 -10.05 -9.11
CA GLY A 11 -15.16 -9.63 -7.85
C GLY A 11 -14.68 -8.18 -7.91
N PHE A 12 -14.36 -7.65 -6.74
CA PHE A 12 -13.77 -6.33 -6.56
C PHE A 12 -12.50 -6.47 -5.73
N GLU A 13 -11.52 -5.61 -5.99
CA GLU A 13 -10.31 -5.53 -5.18
C GLU A 13 -10.15 -4.11 -4.62
N GLN A 14 -9.60 -4.05 -3.41
CA GLN A 14 -9.19 -2.82 -2.77
C GLN A 14 -7.72 -2.95 -2.39
N ASN A 15 -6.93 -1.92 -2.71
CA ASN A 15 -5.52 -1.90 -2.34
C ASN A 15 -5.39 -1.54 -0.86
N ASN A 16 -5.10 -2.55 -0.05
CA ASN A 16 -4.92 -2.42 1.39
C ASN A 16 -3.49 -2.80 1.79
N ILE A 17 -3.03 -2.26 2.91
CA ILE A 17 -1.76 -2.64 3.51
C ILE A 17 -1.91 -4.04 4.11
N THR A 18 -1.11 -4.99 3.64
CA THR A 18 -0.95 -6.29 4.29
C THR A 18 0.39 -6.30 5.02
N TYR A 19 0.42 -6.77 6.27
CA TYR A 19 1.61 -6.69 7.11
C TYR A 19 1.82 -7.97 7.95
N ASN A 20 3.06 -8.19 8.38
CA ASN A 20 3.41 -9.28 9.29
C ASN A 20 3.28 -8.81 10.74
N LYS A 21 2.22 -9.25 11.42
CA LYS A 21 1.93 -8.85 12.81
C LYS A 21 3.08 -9.20 13.78
N GLY A 22 3.70 -10.38 13.64
CA GLY A 22 4.81 -10.77 14.52
C GLY A 22 6.04 -9.87 14.38
N MET A 23 6.30 -9.35 13.18
CA MET A 23 7.36 -8.35 12.97
C MET A 23 7.01 -7.02 13.62
N PHE A 24 5.75 -6.59 13.52
CA PHE A 24 5.26 -5.35 14.12
C PHE A 24 5.36 -5.40 15.66
N ASP A 25 4.88 -6.49 16.26
CA ASP A 25 4.92 -6.71 17.70
C ASP A 25 6.37 -6.76 18.21
N LYS A 26 7.28 -7.42 17.46
CA LYS A 26 8.70 -7.53 17.81
C LYS A 26 9.40 -6.17 17.95
N VAL A 27 9.06 -5.20 17.11
CA VAL A 27 9.68 -3.85 17.12
C VAL A 27 8.80 -2.77 17.75
N GLY A 28 7.60 -3.14 18.23
CA GLY A 28 6.65 -2.23 18.86
C GLY A 28 6.20 -1.09 17.94
N VAL A 29 5.70 -1.41 16.74
CA VAL A 29 5.12 -0.42 15.81
C VAL A 29 3.64 -0.70 15.57
N SER A 30 2.87 0.36 15.34
CA SER A 30 1.47 0.30 14.94
C SER A 30 1.31 0.29 13.41
N VAL A 31 0.12 -0.09 12.93
CA VAL A 31 -0.23 0.06 11.51
C VAL A 31 -0.25 1.55 11.16
N PRO A 32 0.48 2.00 10.13
CA PRO A 32 0.54 3.42 9.75
C PRO A 32 -0.81 3.90 9.18
N GLY A 33 -1.21 5.12 9.54
CA GLY A 33 -2.44 5.76 9.07
C GLY A 33 -2.25 6.72 7.89
N ASN A 34 -1.02 7.05 7.54
CA ASN A 34 -0.67 7.96 6.43
C ASN A 34 0.69 7.59 5.82
N MET A 35 1.10 8.31 4.77
CA MET A 35 2.33 8.01 4.02
C MET A 35 3.61 8.29 4.81
N ASP A 36 3.65 9.33 5.65
CA ASP A 36 4.84 9.65 6.45
C ASP A 36 5.09 8.57 7.52
N GLU A 37 4.03 8.14 8.20
CA GLU A 37 4.08 7.01 9.12
C GLU A 37 4.46 5.71 8.41
N MET A 38 4.00 5.50 7.17
CA MET A 38 4.38 4.34 6.36
C MET A 38 5.89 4.33 6.10
N VAL A 39 6.47 5.46 5.67
CA VAL A 39 7.92 5.58 5.44
C VAL A 39 8.71 5.33 6.72
N ALA A 40 8.31 5.95 7.83
CA ALA A 40 8.96 5.78 9.13
C ALA A 40 8.89 4.33 9.64
N THR A 41 7.72 3.70 9.53
CA THR A 41 7.48 2.31 9.94
C THR A 41 8.31 1.35 9.09
N ALA A 42 8.35 1.53 7.77
CA ALA A 42 9.14 0.71 6.87
C ALA A 42 10.65 0.83 7.13
N ALA A 43 11.15 2.04 7.40
CA ALA A 43 12.55 2.27 7.76
C ALA A 43 12.91 1.56 9.07
N LYS A 44 12.05 1.67 10.09
CA LYS A 44 12.23 1.00 11.38
C LYS A 44 12.23 -0.52 11.23
N LEU A 45 11.26 -1.08 10.50
CA LEU A 45 11.19 -2.53 10.27
C LEU A 45 12.43 -3.07 9.55
N THR A 46 12.91 -2.35 8.53
CA THR A 46 14.14 -2.73 7.80
C THR A 46 15.35 -2.82 8.73
N LYS A 47 15.47 -1.87 9.67
CA LYS A 47 16.61 -1.78 10.58
C LYS A 47 16.51 -2.76 11.75
N ASP A 48 15.33 -2.85 12.37
CA ASP A 48 15.19 -3.37 13.74
C ASP A 48 14.65 -4.82 13.79
N VAL A 49 14.01 -5.31 12.72
CA VAL A 49 13.56 -6.72 12.66
C VAL A 49 14.76 -7.68 12.57
N GLY A 50 15.82 -7.25 11.87
CA GLY A 50 17.03 -8.04 11.61
C GLY A 50 16.86 -9.05 10.46
N GLY A 51 17.94 -9.75 10.10
CA GLY A 51 17.91 -10.83 9.10
C GLY A 51 17.74 -10.38 7.65
N GLY A 52 18.01 -9.10 7.33
CA GLY A 52 17.91 -8.58 5.97
C GLY A 52 16.48 -8.37 5.46
N VAL A 53 15.52 -8.19 6.37
CA VAL A 53 14.12 -7.90 6.03
C VAL A 53 13.98 -6.51 5.39
N TYR A 54 13.16 -6.41 4.36
CA TYR A 54 12.68 -5.14 3.82
C TYR A 54 11.37 -4.75 4.51
N GLY A 55 11.31 -3.54 5.07
CA GLY A 55 10.11 -3.07 5.78
C GLY A 55 8.91 -2.77 4.89
N ILE A 56 9.10 -2.68 3.56
CA ILE A 56 8.02 -2.53 2.59
C ILE A 56 8.40 -3.18 1.26
N GLY A 57 7.42 -3.80 0.59
CA GLY A 57 7.54 -4.30 -0.77
C GLY A 57 6.43 -3.76 -1.65
N VAL A 58 6.77 -3.23 -2.83
CA VAL A 58 5.83 -2.65 -3.80
C VAL A 58 6.12 -3.15 -5.20
N ARG A 59 5.14 -3.05 -6.10
CA ARG A 59 5.31 -3.44 -7.52
C ARG A 59 6.27 -2.47 -8.21
N GLY A 60 7.39 -2.98 -8.74
CA GLY A 60 8.37 -2.19 -9.49
C GLY A 60 8.19 -2.20 -11.02
N SER A 61 7.18 -2.91 -11.54
CA SER A 61 6.94 -3.02 -12.98
C SER A 61 6.47 -1.69 -13.58
N ARG A 62 6.98 -1.38 -14.77
CA ARG A 62 6.68 -0.12 -15.48
C ARG A 62 5.48 -0.22 -16.43
N SER A 63 4.61 -1.21 -16.22
CA SER A 63 3.40 -1.39 -17.03
C SER A 63 2.33 -0.38 -16.62
N TRP A 64 1.51 0.05 -17.58
CA TRP A 64 0.35 0.92 -17.35
C TRP A 64 -0.51 0.39 -16.19
N ALA A 65 -0.82 -0.90 -16.18
CA ALA A 65 -1.68 -1.51 -15.16
C ALA A 65 -1.10 -1.45 -13.73
N THR A 66 0.20 -1.18 -13.56
CA THR A 66 0.87 -1.23 -12.25
C THR A 66 1.30 0.13 -11.72
N ILE A 67 1.38 1.17 -12.56
CA ILE A 67 1.81 2.52 -12.14
C ILE A 67 0.63 3.35 -11.62
N HIS A 68 -0.49 3.35 -12.32
CA HIS A 68 -1.65 4.22 -12.02
C HIS A 68 -2.17 4.06 -10.59
N PRO A 69 -2.48 2.84 -10.10
CA PRO A 69 -3.05 2.72 -8.76
C PRO A 69 -2.07 3.16 -7.67
N GLY A 70 -0.76 2.91 -7.84
CA GLY A 70 0.25 3.33 -6.88
C GLY A 70 0.45 4.84 -6.85
N PHE A 71 0.64 5.46 -8.02
CA PHE A 71 0.84 6.90 -8.14
C PHE A 71 -0.39 7.68 -7.68
N LEU A 72 -1.59 7.33 -8.15
CA LEU A 72 -2.82 8.05 -7.80
C LEU A 72 -3.15 7.91 -6.31
N SER A 73 -2.89 6.75 -5.70
CA SER A 73 -3.07 6.58 -4.25
C SER A 73 -2.13 7.49 -3.47
N ALA A 74 -0.86 7.59 -3.85
CA ALA A 74 0.08 8.49 -3.20
C ALA A 74 -0.30 9.96 -3.43
N TYR A 75 -0.63 10.34 -4.66
CA TYR A 75 -1.05 11.69 -5.04
C TYR A 75 -2.24 12.18 -4.19
N ALA A 76 -3.29 11.35 -4.09
CA ALA A 76 -4.44 11.64 -3.25
C ALA A 76 -4.11 11.66 -1.74
N ASN A 77 -3.21 10.78 -1.27
CA ASN A 77 -2.78 10.77 0.14
C ASN A 77 -1.99 12.03 0.55
N PHE A 78 -1.42 12.74 -0.42
CA PHE A 78 -0.78 14.05 -0.20
C PHE A 78 -1.74 15.22 -0.47
N ASP A 79 -3.05 14.98 -0.41
CA ASP A 79 -4.12 15.97 -0.66
C ASP A 79 -4.03 16.68 -2.02
N GLN A 80 -3.35 16.06 -2.99
CA GLN A 80 -3.23 16.63 -4.33
C GLN A 80 -4.50 16.37 -5.15
N LYS A 81 -4.82 17.31 -6.04
CA LYS A 81 -6.00 17.29 -6.92
C LYS A 81 -5.59 17.78 -8.30
N ASP A 82 -6.17 17.17 -9.34
CA ASP A 82 -6.02 17.58 -10.74
C ASP A 82 -6.92 18.78 -11.10
#